data_AF-A0A7S0BA30-F1
#
_entry.id   AF-A0A7S0BA30-F1
#
_cell.length_a   1.000
_cell.length_b   1.000
_cell.length_c   1.000
_cell.angle_alpha   90.00
_cell.angle_beta   90.00
_cell.angle_gamma   90.00
#
_symmetry.space_group_name_H-M   'P 1'
#
loop_
_entity.id
_entity.type
_entity.pdbx_description
1 polymer ?
#
loop_
_entity_poly.entity_id
_entity_poly.type
_entity_poly.pdbx_seq_one_letter_code
_entity_poly.pdbx_strand_id
1 'polypeptide(L)'
;RRLRNCVHFVGSRLPARWGAGAMAFSAFSVPRLHSAYAMEQAVTEERDKVVCLRLGQDFHPECMEVDRVLADALVDIQSHCSVFAVDVREVPECVNSFQLTEPMALMFFFRGKPLQLDLGAGAAPKFSRALGSRQEFLDLVEAVCRGAQQGCELIVAPKDYSVTRRY
;
A
#
# COMPACT_ATOMS: atom_id res chain seq x y z
N ARG A 1 34.39 19.73 35.59
CA ARG A 1 34.88 20.35 34.33
C ARG A 1 33.87 19.97 33.23
N ARG A 2 32.82 20.75 32.97
CA ARG A 2 32.68 21.76 31.86
C ARG A 2 33.39 21.25 30.58
N LEU A 3 32.71 21.06 29.44
CA LEU A 3 31.95 22.02 28.62
C LEU A 3 30.76 21.27 27.95
N ARG A 4 29.48 21.68 28.05
CA ARG A 4 28.79 22.78 27.33
C ARG A 4 29.14 22.87 25.83
N ASN A 5 28.18 22.48 24.98
CA ASN A 5 27.73 23.36 23.91
C ASN A 5 26.20 23.29 23.80
N CYS A 6 25.58 24.42 24.14
CA CYS A 6 24.18 24.72 23.90
C CYS A 6 24.05 25.29 22.49
N VAL A 7 23.02 24.89 21.75
CA VAL A 7 22.35 25.79 20.80
C VAL A 7 20.85 25.56 20.94
N HIS A 8 20.18 26.49 21.63
CA HIS A 8 18.75 26.76 21.50
C HIS A 8 18.63 28.01 20.63
N PHE A 9 17.85 27.98 19.55
CA PHE A 9 16.96 29.08 19.15
C PHE A 9 16.00 28.61 18.05
N VAL A 10 14.72 28.41 18.39
CA VAL A 10 13.55 29.25 18.05
C VAL A 10 12.98 28.95 16.67
N GLY A 11 11.74 28.45 16.69
CA GLY A 11 10.97 28.13 15.51
C GLY A 11 10.49 29.35 14.73
N SER A 12 10.04 29.09 13.51
CA SER A 12 8.90 29.79 12.92
C SER A 12 8.55 29.18 11.56
N ARG A 13 7.28 28.81 11.45
CA ARG A 13 6.43 28.96 10.27
C ARG A 13 6.86 28.26 8.98
N LEU A 14 6.08 27.23 8.64
CA LEU A 14 5.63 26.97 7.27
C LEU A 14 5.54 28.27 6.45
N PRO A 15 5.85 28.18 5.16
CA PRO A 15 4.83 28.57 4.20
C PRO A 15 4.54 27.42 3.24
N ALA A 16 3.25 27.08 3.19
CA ALA A 16 2.65 26.55 1.99
C ALA A 16 3.00 27.47 0.81
N ARG A 17 3.66 26.93 -0.20
CA ARG A 17 3.66 27.48 -1.55
C ARG A 17 3.48 26.33 -2.51
N TRP A 18 2.21 26.12 -2.85
CA TRP A 18 1.82 25.45 -4.08
C TRP A 18 2.46 26.23 -5.23
N GLY A 19 3.53 25.68 -5.77
CA GLY A 19 4.10 26.07 -7.05
C GLY A 19 3.62 25.08 -8.08
N ALA A 20 2.63 25.48 -8.88
CA ALA A 20 2.36 24.83 -10.15
C ALA A 20 3.65 24.87 -10.99
N GLY A 21 4.33 23.73 -11.08
CA GLY A 21 5.53 23.53 -11.86
C GLY A 21 5.47 22.12 -12.41
N ALA A 22 5.14 22.02 -13.70
CA ALA A 22 5.07 20.77 -14.45
C ALA A 22 6.30 19.89 -14.18
N MET A 23 6.10 18.66 -13.68
CA MET A 23 7.13 17.63 -13.71
C MET A 23 6.51 16.25 -13.94
N ALA A 24 6.84 15.72 -15.12
CA ALA A 24 6.79 14.33 -15.58
C ALA A 24 5.43 13.62 -15.55
N PHE A 25 4.90 13.33 -16.74
CA PHE A 25 4.26 12.04 -17.00
C PHE A 25 5.35 10.96 -16.86
N SER A 26 5.73 10.68 -15.64
CA SER A 26 6.56 9.55 -15.29
C SER A 26 5.71 8.31 -15.48
N ALA A 27 6.07 7.48 -16.45
CA ALA A 27 5.59 6.12 -16.56
C ALA A 27 6.10 5.33 -15.34
N PHE A 28 5.54 5.58 -14.16
CA PHE A 28 5.85 4.84 -12.94
C PHE A 28 5.14 3.50 -13.03
N SER A 29 5.86 2.47 -13.47
CA SER A 29 5.42 1.10 -13.23
C SER A 29 5.62 0.76 -11.76
N VAL A 30 4.67 0.05 -11.16
CA VAL A 30 4.82 -0.52 -9.82
C VAL A 30 6.07 -1.41 -9.79
N PRO A 31 6.99 -1.25 -8.81
CA PRO A 31 8.20 -2.07 -8.73
C PRO A 31 7.84 -3.54 -8.49
N ARG A 32 8.54 -4.45 -9.17
CA ARG A 32 8.25 -5.89 -9.14
C ARG A 32 9.22 -6.65 -8.24
N LEU A 33 8.70 -7.66 -7.53
CA LEU A 33 9.48 -8.62 -6.76
C LEU A 33 9.37 -10.00 -7.44
N HIS A 34 10.53 -10.60 -7.70
CA HIS A 34 10.68 -11.79 -8.54
C HIS A 34 10.90 -13.08 -7.75
N SER A 35 10.89 -13.03 -6.42
CA SER A 35 11.10 -14.19 -5.56
C SER A 35 10.41 -14.03 -4.21
N ALA A 36 10.09 -15.16 -3.58
CA ALA A 36 9.54 -15.19 -2.22
C ALA A 36 10.51 -14.52 -1.22
N TYR A 37 11.82 -14.71 -1.38
CA TYR A 37 12.83 -14.06 -0.54
C TYR A 37 12.78 -12.54 -0.62
N ALA A 38 12.69 -11.97 -1.83
CA ALA A 38 12.61 -10.53 -2.02
C ALA A 38 11.33 -9.94 -1.40
N MET A 39 10.22 -10.68 -1.48
CA MET A 39 8.96 -10.34 -0.83
C MET A 39 9.08 -10.35 0.70
N GLU A 40 9.66 -11.40 1.28
CA GLU A 40 9.88 -11.52 2.72
C GLU A 40 10.79 -10.42 3.26
N GLN A 41 11.86 -10.09 2.53
CA GLN A 41 12.72 -8.95 2.88
C GLN A 41 11.95 -7.63 2.85
N ALA A 42 11.21 -7.35 1.77
CA ALA A 42 10.43 -6.12 1.66
C ALA A 42 9.44 -5.93 2.83
N VAL A 43 8.80 -7.02 3.26
CA VAL A 43 7.84 -7.01 4.38
C VAL A 43 8.51 -6.90 5.75
N THR A 44 9.69 -7.49 5.92
CA THR A 44 10.39 -7.59 7.22
C THR A 44 11.31 -6.41 7.51
N GLU A 45 11.94 -5.86 6.47
CA GLU A 45 12.89 -4.74 6.58
C GLU A 45 12.18 -3.40 6.74
N GLU A 46 10.99 -3.26 6.16
CA GLU A 46 10.17 -2.05 6.29
C GLU A 46 9.52 -1.97 7.68
N ARG A 47 9.90 -0.96 8.46
CA ARG A 47 9.46 -0.79 9.86
C ARG A 47 8.60 0.45 10.10
N ASP A 48 8.74 1.44 9.22
CA ASP A 48 8.13 2.76 9.39
C ASP A 48 6.91 2.97 8.49
N LYS A 49 6.85 2.24 7.38
CA LYS A 49 5.76 2.32 6.40
C LYS A 49 4.94 1.04 6.36
N VAL A 50 3.74 1.16 5.83
CA VAL A 50 2.94 0.00 5.42
C VAL A 50 3.53 -0.56 4.13
N VAL A 51 3.57 -1.87 3.99
CA VAL A 51 3.94 -2.54 2.74
C VAL A 51 2.66 -3.05 2.09
N CYS A 52 2.42 -2.66 0.84
CA CYS A 52 1.32 -3.17 0.03
C CYS A 52 1.87 -4.12 -1.04
N LEU A 53 1.39 -5.36 -1.05
CA LEU A 53 1.73 -6.35 -2.07
C LEU A 53 0.54 -6.55 -3.00
N ARG A 54 0.72 -6.27 -4.29
CA ARG A 54 -0.17 -6.67 -5.38
C ARG A 54 0.23 -8.07 -5.84
N LEU A 55 -0.57 -9.06 -5.48
CA LEU A 55 -0.42 -10.45 -5.87
C LEU A 55 -1.37 -10.73 -7.04
N GLY A 56 -0.87 -11.21 -8.17
CA GLY A 56 -1.72 -11.58 -9.29
C GLY A 56 -0.91 -11.81 -10.56
N GLN A 57 -1.59 -12.07 -11.68
CA GLN A 57 -0.92 -12.21 -12.98
C GLN A 57 -0.89 -10.86 -13.71
N ASP A 58 0.29 -10.40 -14.13
CA ASP A 58 0.48 -9.04 -14.68
C ASP A 58 -0.44 -8.69 -15.87
N PHE A 59 -0.79 -9.68 -16.68
CA PHE A 59 -1.60 -9.56 -17.91
C PHE A 59 -3.09 -9.86 -17.66
N HIS A 60 -3.48 -10.15 -16.41
CA HIS A 60 -4.88 -10.27 -16.06
C HIS A 60 -5.53 -8.88 -16.07
N PRO A 61 -6.73 -8.70 -16.68
CA PRO A 61 -7.35 -7.38 -16.83
C PRO A 61 -7.53 -6.65 -15.49
N GLU A 62 -7.94 -7.36 -14.44
CA GLU A 62 -8.08 -6.78 -13.11
C GLU A 62 -6.75 -6.32 -12.50
N CYS A 63 -5.64 -7.03 -12.74
CA CYS A 63 -4.32 -6.59 -12.29
C CYS A 63 -3.88 -5.34 -13.06
N MET A 64 -4.10 -5.30 -14.37
CA MET A 64 -3.76 -4.13 -15.19
C MET A 64 -4.55 -2.88 -14.79
N GLU A 65 -5.83 -3.03 -14.44
CA GLU A 65 -6.66 -1.92 -13.95
C GLU A 65 -6.15 -1.39 -12.61
N VAL A 66 -5.87 -2.29 -11.66
CA VAL A 66 -5.32 -1.92 -10.35
C VAL A 66 -3.94 -1.29 -10.49
N ASP A 67 -3.05 -1.85 -11.32
CA ASP A 67 -1.70 -1.33 -11.52
C ASP A 67 -1.71 0.12 -12.03
N ARG A 68 -2.68 0.51 -12.86
CA ARG A 68 -2.86 1.91 -13.27
C ARG A 68 -3.19 2.81 -12.08
N VAL A 69 -4.12 2.37 -11.23
CA VAL A 69 -4.51 3.10 -10.02
C VAL A 69 -3.34 3.22 -9.04
N LEU A 70 -2.59 2.14 -8.85
CA LEU A 70 -1.40 2.11 -8.00
C LEU A 70 -0.34 3.06 -8.55
N ALA A 71 -0.01 2.97 -9.84
CA ALA A 71 0.96 3.82 -10.51
C ALA A 71 0.66 5.32 -10.33
N ASP A 72 -0.60 5.70 -10.49
CA ASP A 72 -1.04 7.10 -10.34
C ASP A 72 -1.02 7.59 -8.88
N ALA A 73 -1.06 6.67 -7.89
CA ALA A 73 -1.06 7.00 -6.47
C ALA A 73 0.34 6.89 -5.82
N LEU A 74 1.29 6.18 -6.44
CA LEU A 74 2.61 5.86 -5.88
C LEU A 74 3.33 7.09 -5.31
N VAL A 75 3.33 8.20 -6.05
CA VAL A 75 4.06 9.42 -5.68
C VAL A 75 3.49 10.07 -4.42
N ASP A 76 2.17 9.99 -4.22
CA ASP A 76 1.50 10.60 -3.07
C ASP A 76 1.64 9.75 -1.80
N ILE A 77 1.71 8.42 -1.95
CA ILE A 77 1.75 7.49 -0.81
C ILE A 77 3.16 7.03 -0.42
N GLN A 78 4.19 7.30 -1.23
CA GLN A 78 5.56 6.80 -1.01
C GLN A 78 6.15 7.13 0.37
N SER A 79 5.66 8.17 1.06
CA SER A 79 6.08 8.52 2.42
C SER A 79 5.49 7.61 3.49
N HIS A 80 4.35 6.95 3.23
CA HIS A 80 3.57 6.19 4.21
C HIS A 80 3.38 4.72 3.83
N CYS A 81 3.45 4.40 2.54
CA CYS A 81 3.22 3.07 2.00
C CYS A 81 4.22 2.74 0.87
N SER A 82 4.87 1.59 0.99
CA SER A 82 5.74 1.01 -0.04
C SER A 82 4.94 -0.05 -0.81
N VAL A 83 4.72 0.16 -2.11
CA VAL A 83 3.89 -0.73 -2.94
C VAL A 83 4.77 -1.57 -3.86
N PHE A 84 4.51 -2.88 -3.92
CA PHE A 84 5.20 -3.82 -4.80
C PHE A 84 4.22 -4.72 -5.53
N ALA A 85 4.57 -5.10 -6.75
CA ALA A 85 3.86 -6.08 -7.57
C ALA A 85 4.59 -7.43 -7.56
N VAL A 86 3.84 -8.52 -7.49
CA VAL A 86 4.35 -9.90 -7.53
C VAL A 86 3.52 -10.67 -8.56
N ASP A 87 4.19 -11.19 -9.60
CA ASP A 87 3.55 -12.11 -10.55
C ASP A 87 3.51 -13.51 -9.94
N VAL A 88 2.31 -14.05 -9.72
CA VAL A 88 2.11 -15.40 -9.16
C VAL A 88 2.64 -16.52 -10.06
N ARG A 89 2.92 -16.25 -11.34
CA ARG A 89 3.59 -17.21 -12.22
C ARG A 89 5.10 -17.29 -11.95
N GLU A 90 5.69 -16.18 -11.55
CA GLU A 90 7.11 -16.10 -11.21
C GLU A 90 7.35 -16.61 -9.78
N VAL A 91 6.40 -16.37 -8.87
CA VAL A 91 6.46 -16.82 -7.47
C VAL A 91 5.20 -17.63 -7.11
N PRO A 92 5.08 -18.89 -7.59
CA PRO A 92 3.88 -19.71 -7.40
C PRO A 92 3.65 -20.12 -5.94
N GLU A 93 4.67 -20.06 -5.09
CA GLU A 93 4.57 -20.38 -3.65
C GLU A 93 3.56 -19.47 -2.94
N CYS A 94 3.40 -18.22 -3.42
CA CYS A 94 2.45 -17.25 -2.89
C CYS A 94 1.00 -17.73 -2.96
N VAL A 95 0.64 -18.53 -3.97
CA VAL A 95 -0.74 -19.01 -4.16
C VAL A 95 -1.16 -19.87 -2.98
N ASN A 96 -0.32 -20.82 -2.59
CA ASN A 96 -0.61 -21.71 -1.47
C ASN A 96 -0.43 -20.99 -0.12
N SER A 97 0.64 -20.22 0.03
CA SER A 97 0.96 -19.52 1.29
C SER A 97 -0.11 -18.51 1.70
N PHE A 98 -0.67 -17.76 0.74
CA PHE A 98 -1.72 -16.77 0.99
C PHE A 98 -3.13 -17.27 0.63
N GLN A 99 -3.25 -18.56 0.27
CA GLN A 99 -4.51 -19.21 -0.13
C GLN A 99 -5.25 -18.42 -1.22
N LEU A 100 -4.53 -17.94 -2.25
CA LEU A 100 -5.09 -17.09 -3.30
C LEU A 100 -6.09 -17.90 -4.13
N THR A 101 -7.37 -17.50 -4.08
CA THR A 101 -8.45 -18.04 -4.92
C THR A 101 -8.81 -17.11 -6.06
N GLU A 102 -8.60 -15.81 -5.84
CA GLU A 102 -8.93 -14.74 -6.78
C GLU A 102 -7.76 -14.47 -7.75
N PRO A 103 -8.03 -13.97 -8.95
CA PRO A 103 -6.99 -13.65 -9.93
C PRO A 103 -6.05 -12.51 -9.49
N MET A 104 -6.51 -11.68 -8.53
CA MET A 104 -5.77 -10.56 -7.96
C MET A 104 -6.10 -10.40 -6.48
N ALA A 105 -5.09 -10.07 -5.67
CA ALA A 105 -5.24 -9.70 -4.28
C ALA A 105 -4.24 -8.61 -3.88
N LEU A 106 -4.71 -7.60 -3.16
CA LEU A 106 -3.87 -6.67 -2.42
C LEU A 106 -3.77 -7.15 -0.96
N MET A 107 -2.54 -7.20 -0.45
CA MET A 107 -2.27 -7.50 0.96
C MET A 107 -1.47 -6.38 1.58
N PHE A 108 -1.77 -6.04 2.82
CA PHE A 108 -1.10 -4.98 3.56
C PHE A 108 -0.35 -5.57 4.75
N PHE A 109 0.87 -5.09 4.96
CA PHE A 109 1.72 -5.50 6.07
C PHE A 109 2.24 -4.27 6.80
N PHE A 110 2.42 -4.41 8.11
CA PHE A 110 3.10 -3.40 8.91
C PHE A 110 4.02 -4.09 9.90
N ARG A 111 5.33 -3.75 9.86
CA ARG A 111 6.37 -4.34 10.73
C ARG A 111 6.39 -5.87 10.68
N GLY A 112 6.35 -6.43 9.47
CA GLY A 112 6.36 -7.88 9.25
C GLY A 112 5.05 -8.61 9.53
N LYS A 113 4.00 -7.92 10.00
CA LYS A 113 2.70 -8.55 10.29
C LYS A 113 1.66 -8.23 9.22
N PRO A 114 0.85 -9.21 8.77
CA PRO A 114 -0.27 -8.94 7.88
C PRO A 114 -1.37 -8.18 8.61
N LEU A 115 -1.96 -7.20 7.94
CA LEU A 115 -3.13 -6.47 8.41
C LEU A 115 -4.40 -7.10 7.83
N GLN A 116 -5.48 -7.08 8.62
CA GLN A 116 -6.80 -7.47 8.18
C GLN A 116 -7.62 -6.24 7.83
N LEU A 117 -8.40 -6.33 6.75
CA LEU A 117 -9.31 -5.29 6.31
C LEU A 117 -10.74 -5.77 6.49
N ASP A 118 -11.55 -5.01 7.21
CA ASP A 118 -13.01 -5.16 7.21
C ASP A 118 -13.59 -4.34 6.06
N LEU A 119 -14.13 -5.05 5.08
CA LEU A 119 -14.68 -4.51 3.84
C LEU A 119 -16.21 -4.38 3.89
N GLY A 120 -16.84 -4.60 5.05
CA GLY A 120 -18.28 -4.63 5.25
C GLY A 120 -18.92 -6.01 5.08
N ALA A 121 -18.18 -6.99 4.58
CA ALA A 121 -18.57 -8.40 4.50
C ALA A 121 -17.83 -9.27 5.54
N GLY A 122 -17.09 -8.64 6.46
CA GLY A 122 -16.21 -9.28 7.43
C GLY A 122 -14.73 -8.99 7.17
N ALA A 123 -13.90 -9.31 8.17
CA ALA A 123 -12.46 -9.11 8.15
C ALA A 123 -11.76 -10.14 7.23
N ALA A 124 -10.94 -9.64 6.30
CA ALA A 124 -10.13 -10.47 5.41
C ALA A 124 -8.68 -9.98 5.38
N PRO A 125 -7.67 -10.87 5.31
CA PRO A 125 -6.26 -10.48 5.19
C PRO A 125 -5.89 -10.00 3.78
N LYS A 126 -6.84 -10.03 2.84
CA LYS A 126 -6.64 -9.76 1.41
C LYS A 126 -7.82 -9.01 0.84
N PHE A 127 -7.52 -8.02 0.01
CA PHE A 127 -8.47 -7.21 -0.73
C PHE A 127 -8.43 -7.62 -2.20
N SER A 128 -9.44 -8.34 -2.66
CA SER A 128 -9.52 -8.86 -4.04
C SER A 128 -10.47 -8.09 -4.94
N ARG A 129 -11.09 -7.01 -4.45
CA ARG A 129 -12.02 -6.22 -5.27
C ARG A 129 -11.27 -5.23 -6.15
N ALA A 130 -11.86 -4.87 -7.29
CA ALA A 130 -11.31 -3.83 -8.15
C ALA A 130 -11.37 -2.47 -7.42
N LEU A 131 -10.27 -1.71 -7.49
CA LEU A 131 -10.23 -0.31 -7.06
C LEU A 131 -10.85 0.53 -8.19
N GLY A 132 -11.88 1.31 -7.88
CA GLY A 132 -12.61 2.11 -8.87
C GLY A 132 -11.94 3.45 -9.18
N SER A 133 -11.07 3.96 -8.30
CA SER A 133 -10.38 5.24 -8.53
C SER A 133 -9.11 5.40 -7.70
N ARG A 134 -8.24 6.32 -8.14
CA ARG A 134 -7.06 6.78 -7.37
C ARG A 134 -7.44 7.24 -5.97
N GLN A 135 -8.50 8.03 -5.83
CA GLN A 135 -8.91 8.56 -4.52
C GLN A 135 -9.32 7.45 -3.57
N GLU A 136 -10.05 6.45 -4.06
CA GLU A 136 -10.45 5.29 -3.26
C GLU A 136 -9.25 4.52 -2.70
N PHE A 137 -8.17 4.39 -3.48
CA PHE A 137 -6.94 3.79 -3.00
C PHE A 137 -6.20 4.67 -1.99
N LEU A 138 -6.14 5.99 -2.19
CA LEU A 138 -5.55 6.92 -1.23
C LEU A 138 -6.27 6.88 0.12
N ASP A 139 -7.60 6.92 0.11
CA ASP A 139 -8.42 6.88 1.32
C ASP A 139 -8.22 5.54 2.08
N LEU A 140 -8.11 4.43 1.33
CA LEU A 140 -7.81 3.12 1.90
C LEU A 140 -6.43 3.10 2.57
N VAL A 141 -5.40 3.57 1.87
CA VAL A 141 -4.03 3.62 2.40
C VAL A 141 -3.97 4.53 3.63
N GLU A 142 -4.65 5.67 3.64
CA GLU A 142 -4.71 6.56 4.82
C GLU A 142 -5.31 5.83 6.03
N ALA A 143 -6.44 5.12 5.84
CA ALA A 143 -7.07 4.35 6.90
C ALA A 143 -6.15 3.24 7.43
N VAL A 144 -5.48 2.52 6.54
CA VAL A 144 -4.53 1.46 6.88
C VAL A 144 -3.33 2.01 7.63
N CYS A 145 -2.68 3.06 7.12
CA CYS A 145 -1.53 3.68 7.78
C CYS A 145 -1.89 4.22 9.16
N ARG A 146 -3.03 4.90 9.31
CA ARG A 146 -3.49 5.43 10.59
C ARG A 146 -3.76 4.33 11.60
N GLY A 147 -4.49 3.29 11.20
CA GLY A 147 -4.81 2.19 12.11
C GLY A 147 -3.58 1.34 12.47
N ALA A 148 -2.69 1.08 11.50
CA ALA A 148 -1.45 0.35 11.73
C ALA A 148 -0.53 1.08 12.71
N GLN A 149 -0.41 2.41 12.60
CA GLN A 149 0.35 3.24 13.53
C GLN A 149 -0.25 3.24 14.95
N GLN A 150 -1.55 3.03 15.08
CA GLN A 150 -2.25 2.87 16.36
C GLN A 150 -2.15 1.44 16.94
N GLY A 151 -1.51 0.52 16.22
CA GLY A 151 -1.37 -0.88 16.63
C GLY A 151 -2.62 -1.73 16.34
N CYS A 152 -3.54 -1.25 15.51
CA CYS A 152 -4.71 -2.02 15.09
C CYS A 152 -4.29 -3.03 14.00
N GLU A 153 -4.54 -4.32 14.26
CA GLU A 153 -4.33 -5.38 13.27
C GLU A 153 -5.55 -5.54 12.34
N LEU A 154 -6.73 -5.07 12.77
CA LEU A 154 -7.96 -5.00 11.98
C LEU A 154 -8.29 -3.54 11.63
N ILE A 155 -8.36 -3.24 10.34
CA ILE A 155 -8.66 -1.92 9.81
C ILE A 155 -10.03 -1.95 9.12
N VAL A 156 -10.93 -1.07 9.55
CA VAL A 156 -12.21 -0.87 8.86
C VAL A 156 -11.98 0.00 7.64
N ALA A 157 -12.34 -0.49 6.45
CA ALA A 157 -12.22 0.27 5.23
C ALA A 157 -13.15 1.51 5.25
N PRO A 158 -12.73 2.64 4.68
CA PRO A 158 -13.53 3.87 4.69
C PRO A 158 -14.81 3.75 3.85
N LYS A 159 -14.85 2.79 2.92
CA LYS A 159 -15.98 2.50 2.03
C LYS A 159 -16.42 1.07 2.26
N ASP A 160 -17.73 0.87 2.26
CA ASP A 160 -18.32 -0.47 2.27
C ASP A 160 -18.17 -1.06 0.87
N TYR A 161 -17.36 -2.11 0.79
CA TYR A 161 -17.14 -2.84 -0.44
C TYR A 161 -18.12 -4.01 -0.57
N SER A 162 -18.95 -4.34 0.42
CA SER A 162 -19.83 -5.51 0.40
C SER A 162 -20.85 -5.48 -0.74
N VAL A 163 -21.41 -4.30 -1.05
CA VAL A 163 -22.50 -4.13 -2.02
C VAL A 163 -21.96 -3.76 -3.41
N THR A 164 -21.66 -4.77 -4.24
CA THR A 164 -21.46 -4.52 -5.68
C THR A 164 -22.82 -4.22 -6.31
N ARG A 165 -23.25 -2.95 -6.35
CA ARG A 165 -24.35 -2.55 -7.23
C ARG A 165 -23.86 -2.61 -8.68
N ARG A 166 -23.90 -3.81 -9.27
CA ARG A 166 -23.94 -3.98 -10.72
C ARG A 166 -25.36 -3.59 -11.15
N TYR A 167 -25.54 -2.41 -11.70
CA TYR A 167 -26.71 -2.05 -12.50
C TYR A 167 -26.41 -2.33 -13.96
#